data_AF-A0A973JLN1-F1
#
_entry.id   AF-A0A973JLN1-F1
#
_cell.length_a   1.000
_cell.length_b   1.000
_cell.length_c   1.000
_cell.angle_alpha   90.00
_cell.angle_beta   90.00
_cell.angle_gamma   90.00
#
_symmetry.space_group_name_H-M   'P 1'
#
loop_
_entity.id
_entity.type
_entity.pdbx_description
1 polymer ?
#
loop_
_entity_poly.entity_id
_entity_poly.type
_entity_poly.pdbx_seq_one_letter_code
_entity_poly.pdbx_strand_id
1 'polypeptide(L)'
;MQFTIFGQNSRQGTYILLIDICAPVTVSFGRFLGGRAIGLEPGKYLYVGSALGHAKGSFPLAGRLLRHASRSGNGAVHALRSELLELFVSMGYLRQAKSGVKKLHWHIDYLLDLPEAEIVHVVMLMGPLKVEGPLAELVASMPEASAVADRLGAQDARSGTHLFRIEDMSKFLAKLIKYLPLLLCEYS
;
A
#
# COMPACT_ATOMS: atom_id res chain seq x y z
N MET A 1 -11.84 5.26 11.83
CA MET A 1 -11.58 3.85 11.44
C MET A 1 -10.25 3.82 10.71
N GLN A 2 -9.35 2.87 11.01
CA GLN A 2 -8.02 2.77 10.38
C GLN A 2 -8.09 2.17 8.95
N PHE A 3 -9.27 1.75 8.51
CA PHE A 3 -9.49 1.11 7.23
C PHE A 3 -10.70 1.70 6.51
N THR A 4 -10.61 1.81 5.19
CA THR A 4 -11.74 2.08 4.29
C THR A 4 -11.84 0.93 3.29
N ILE A 5 -13.00 0.30 3.16
CA ILE A 5 -13.18 -0.89 2.32
C ILE A 5 -14.23 -0.62 1.25
N PHE A 6 -13.87 -0.91 0.00
CA PHE A 6 -14.74 -0.89 -1.18
C PHE A 6 -14.86 -2.30 -1.75
N GLY A 7 -16.04 -2.66 -2.24
CA GLY A 7 -16.34 -4.01 -2.71
C GLY A 7 -16.69 -4.98 -1.56
N GLN A 8 -17.05 -6.22 -1.90
CA GLN A 8 -17.40 -7.26 -0.93
C GLN A 8 -16.88 -8.64 -1.35
N ASN A 9 -16.60 -9.49 -0.35
CA ASN A 9 -16.39 -10.93 -0.49
C ASN A 9 -15.25 -11.39 -1.43
N SER A 10 -14.27 -10.52 -1.72
CA SER A 10 -13.08 -10.88 -2.51
C SER A 10 -11.87 -11.13 -1.60
N ARG A 11 -11.05 -12.11 -1.96
CA ARG A 11 -9.77 -12.39 -1.26
C ARG A 11 -8.56 -11.68 -1.87
N GLN A 12 -8.79 -10.91 -2.92
CA GLN A 12 -7.79 -10.20 -3.71
C GLN A 12 -8.26 -8.78 -3.99
N GLY A 13 -7.34 -7.93 -4.46
CA GLY A 13 -7.71 -6.59 -4.86
C GLY A 13 -6.56 -5.61 -4.94
N THR A 14 -6.92 -4.34 -5.05
CA THR A 14 -6.02 -3.19 -5.01
C THR A 14 -6.12 -2.51 -3.65
N TYR A 15 -5.08 -1.83 -3.20
CA TYR A 15 -5.05 -1.11 -1.95
C TYR A 15 -4.22 0.17 -2.05
N ILE A 16 -4.49 1.07 -1.11
CA ILE A 16 -3.66 2.22 -0.82
C ILE A 16 -3.20 2.10 0.64
N LEU A 17 -1.90 2.22 0.86
CA LEU A 17 -1.32 2.40 2.20
C LEU A 17 -1.14 3.90 2.42
N LEU A 18 -1.68 4.46 3.49
CA LEU A 18 -1.30 5.80 3.95
C LEU A 18 -0.25 5.66 5.04
N ILE A 19 0.84 6.38 4.87
CA ILE A 19 2.07 6.23 5.63
C ILE A 19 2.40 7.59 6.25
N ASP A 20 2.77 7.58 7.51
CA ASP A 20 3.35 8.71 8.21
C ASP A 20 4.86 8.50 8.36
N ILE A 21 5.65 9.52 8.02
CA ILE A 21 7.08 9.55 8.26
C ILE A 21 7.34 10.59 9.35
N CYS A 22 7.80 10.17 10.52
CA CYS A 22 7.94 11.05 11.68
C CYS A 22 9.26 11.83 11.74
N ALA A 23 10.28 11.42 10.98
CA ALA A 23 11.60 12.05 10.92
C ALA A 23 12.20 11.93 9.51
N PRO A 24 13.14 12.80 9.09
CA PRO A 24 13.75 12.70 7.78
C PRO A 24 14.43 11.33 7.60
N VAL A 25 14.18 10.66 6.48
CA VAL A 25 14.76 9.35 6.17
C VAL A 25 15.44 9.35 4.82
N THR A 26 16.43 8.47 4.65
CA THR A 26 17.09 8.22 3.37
C THR A 26 16.94 6.75 3.03
N VAL A 27 16.26 6.45 1.92
CA VAL A 27 15.83 5.08 1.59
C VAL A 27 16.42 4.63 0.27
N SER A 28 17.15 3.51 0.29
CA SER A 28 17.49 2.75 -0.92
C SER A 28 16.37 1.75 -1.21
N PHE A 29 15.56 2.02 -2.22
CA PHE A 29 14.44 1.18 -2.64
C PHE A 29 14.91 -0.07 -3.41
N GLY A 30 15.69 -0.93 -2.77
CA GLY A 30 16.33 -2.08 -3.42
C GLY A 30 17.30 -1.65 -4.53
N ARG A 31 17.13 -2.19 -5.74
CA ARG A 31 17.94 -1.83 -6.92
C ARG A 31 17.39 -0.63 -7.71
N PHE A 32 16.30 -0.02 -7.26
CA PHE A 32 15.73 1.17 -7.91
C PHE A 32 16.81 2.26 -8.07
N LEU A 33 16.87 2.91 -9.24
CA LEU A 33 17.92 3.86 -9.60
C LEU A 33 19.35 3.34 -9.33
N GLY A 34 19.59 2.04 -9.52
CA GLY A 34 20.88 1.42 -9.25
C GLY A 34 21.23 1.31 -7.76
N GLY A 35 20.23 1.41 -6.87
CA GLY A 35 20.41 1.39 -5.41
C GLY A 35 20.69 2.74 -4.78
N ARG A 36 20.65 3.82 -5.58
CA ARG A 36 20.77 5.19 -5.06
C ARG A 36 19.67 5.48 -4.06
N ALA A 37 20.06 6.07 -2.94
CA ALA A 37 19.12 6.43 -1.90
C ALA A 37 18.37 7.72 -2.25
N ILE A 38 17.14 7.82 -1.78
CA ILE A 38 16.27 8.99 -1.95
C ILE A 38 15.94 9.54 -0.56
N GLY A 39 16.12 10.84 -0.37
CA GLY A 39 15.70 11.53 0.84
C GLY A 39 14.19 11.75 0.86
N LEU A 40 13.54 11.43 1.96
CA LEU A 40 12.13 11.72 2.21
C LEU A 40 12.01 12.57 3.48
N GLU A 41 11.34 13.70 3.34
CA GLU A 41 11.04 14.59 4.46
C GLU A 41 9.90 14.02 5.33
N PRO A 42 9.81 14.41 6.62
CA PRO A 42 8.66 14.11 7.45
C PRO A 42 7.34 14.51 6.78
N GLY A 43 6.28 13.75 7.07
CA GLY A 43 4.94 14.02 6.57
C GLY A 43 4.20 12.77 6.10
N LYS A 44 3.13 13.00 5.34
CA LYS A 44 2.22 11.94 4.88
C LYS A 44 2.59 11.49 3.47
N TYR A 45 2.51 10.19 3.26
CA TYR A 45 2.79 9.52 2.00
C TYR A 45 1.67 8.53 1.71
N LEU A 46 1.52 8.17 0.44
CA LEU A 46 0.68 7.05 0.04
C LEU A 46 1.41 6.11 -0.91
N TYR A 47 1.08 4.83 -0.80
CA TYR A 47 1.50 3.82 -1.75
C TYR A 47 0.31 3.10 -2.37
N VAL A 48 0.25 3.04 -3.70
CA VAL A 48 -0.72 2.24 -4.46
C VAL A 48 -0.13 0.87 -4.77
N GLY A 49 -0.87 -0.20 -4.48
CA GLY A 49 -0.45 -1.54 -4.86
C GLY A 49 -1.62 -2.48 -5.03
N SER A 50 -1.38 -3.61 -5.66
CA SER A 50 -2.35 -4.69 -5.84
C SER A 50 -1.90 -5.94 -5.14
N ALA A 51 -2.82 -6.89 -4.98
CA ALA A 51 -2.62 -8.23 -4.45
C ALA A 51 -3.59 -9.17 -5.18
N LEU A 52 -3.24 -9.53 -6.40
CA LEU A 52 -4.04 -10.40 -7.28
C LEU A 52 -3.43 -11.80 -7.32
N GLY A 53 -4.27 -12.84 -7.41
CA GLY A 53 -3.78 -14.21 -7.49
C GLY A 53 -4.90 -15.24 -7.67
N HIS A 54 -4.59 -16.30 -8.42
CA HIS A 54 -5.56 -17.34 -8.80
C HIS A 54 -5.40 -18.64 -8.00
N ALA A 55 -4.48 -18.68 -7.03
CA ALA A 55 -4.23 -19.90 -6.25
C ALA A 55 -5.47 -20.25 -5.41
N LYS A 56 -6.01 -21.45 -5.60
CA LYS A 56 -7.23 -21.93 -4.95
C LYS A 56 -7.09 -21.86 -3.42
N GLY A 57 -8.07 -21.25 -2.77
CA GLY A 57 -8.09 -21.10 -1.31
C GLY A 57 -7.12 -20.06 -0.73
N SER A 58 -6.30 -19.40 -1.56
CA SER A 58 -5.39 -18.34 -1.08
C SER A 58 -6.14 -17.06 -0.70
N PHE A 59 -5.50 -16.22 0.11
CA PHE A 59 -5.96 -14.87 0.43
C PHE A 59 -4.86 -13.84 0.13
N PRO A 60 -4.62 -13.53 -1.16
CA PRO A 60 -3.49 -12.69 -1.56
C PRO A 60 -3.49 -11.31 -0.89
N LEU A 61 -4.65 -10.67 -0.76
CA LEU A 61 -4.77 -9.33 -0.17
C LEU A 61 -4.35 -9.32 1.30
N ALA A 62 -4.91 -10.23 2.12
CA ALA A 62 -4.54 -10.39 3.51
C ALA A 62 -3.04 -10.68 3.65
N GLY A 63 -2.52 -11.62 2.87
CA GLY A 63 -1.11 -11.98 2.89
C GLY A 63 -0.16 -10.84 2.53
N ARG A 64 -0.56 -9.95 1.61
CA ARG A 64 0.24 -8.79 1.19
C ARG A 64 0.19 -7.66 2.21
N LEU A 65 -1.00 -7.28 2.66
CA LEU A 65 -1.18 -6.20 3.63
C LEU A 65 -0.57 -6.53 5.00
N LEU A 66 -0.74 -7.77 5.50
CA LEU A 66 -0.09 -8.20 6.74
C LEU A 66 1.44 -8.22 6.62
N ARG A 67 1.97 -8.51 5.43
CA ARG A 67 3.41 -8.48 5.19
C ARG A 67 3.95 -7.05 5.14
N HIS A 68 3.23 -6.12 4.50
CA HIS A 68 3.56 -4.70 4.53
C HIS A 68 3.55 -4.16 5.96
N ALA A 69 2.52 -4.52 6.74
CA ALA A 69 2.40 -4.15 8.14
C ALA A 69 3.38 -4.89 9.10
N SER A 70 4.27 -5.74 8.59
CA SER A 70 5.34 -6.39 9.37
C SER A 70 6.70 -5.83 9.00
N ARG A 71 7.60 -5.65 9.96
CA ARG A 71 9.02 -5.31 9.72
C ARG A 71 9.90 -6.56 9.71
N SER A 72 11.10 -6.44 9.17
CA SER A 72 12.13 -7.47 9.15
C SER A 72 12.84 -7.56 10.51
N GLY A 73 13.56 -8.67 10.72
CA GLY A 73 14.23 -8.96 11.98
C GLY A 73 13.30 -8.96 13.20
N ASN A 74 13.73 -8.29 14.26
CA ASN A 74 12.97 -8.09 15.50
C ASN A 74 12.31 -6.70 15.56
N GLY A 75 12.13 -6.03 14.42
CA GLY A 75 11.45 -4.74 14.37
C GLY A 75 10.02 -4.84 14.88
N ALA A 76 9.58 -3.85 15.66
CA ALA A 76 8.19 -3.75 16.06
C ALA A 76 7.31 -3.75 14.81
N VAL A 77 6.18 -4.44 14.83
CA VAL A 77 5.21 -4.37 13.73
C VAL A 77 4.55 -3.00 13.69
N HIS A 78 3.95 -2.65 12.56
CA HIS A 78 3.10 -1.47 12.52
C HIS A 78 1.90 -1.65 13.47
N ALA A 79 1.50 -0.59 14.16
CA ALA A 79 0.45 -0.56 15.16
C ALA A 79 -0.85 -1.19 14.63
N LEU A 80 -1.25 -0.82 13.41
CA LEU A 80 -2.49 -1.30 12.77
C LEU A 80 -2.50 -2.78 12.37
N ARG A 81 -1.37 -3.49 12.53
CA ARG A 81 -1.22 -4.86 12.03
C ARG A 81 -2.15 -5.82 12.76
N SER A 82 -2.38 -5.61 14.06
CA SER A 82 -3.25 -6.48 14.85
C SER A 82 -4.69 -6.37 14.39
N GLU A 83 -5.17 -5.15 14.16
CA GLU A 83 -6.51 -4.87 13.66
C GLU A 83 -6.69 -5.37 12.22
N LEU A 84 -5.66 -5.28 11.36
CA LEU A 84 -5.69 -5.93 10.05
C LEU A 84 -5.83 -7.45 10.16
N LEU A 85 -5.11 -8.07 11.09
CA LEU A 85 -5.17 -9.52 11.28
C LEU A 85 -6.56 -9.94 11.74
N GLU A 86 -7.13 -9.26 12.73
CA GLU A 86 -8.48 -9.51 13.21
C GLU A 86 -9.52 -9.35 12.11
N LEU A 87 -9.43 -8.26 11.32
CA LEU A 87 -10.27 -8.04 10.16
C LEU A 87 -10.21 -9.22 9.19
N PHE A 88 -9.01 -9.64 8.77
CA PHE A 88 -8.89 -10.73 7.80
C PHE A 88 -9.31 -12.07 8.38
N VAL A 89 -9.04 -12.35 9.66
CA VAL A 89 -9.51 -13.58 10.33
C VAL A 89 -11.04 -13.63 10.32
N SER A 90 -11.72 -12.51 10.58
CA SER A 90 -13.19 -12.43 10.47
C SER A 90 -13.72 -12.69 9.06
N MET A 91 -12.90 -12.45 8.03
CA MET A 91 -13.17 -12.75 6.62
C MET A 91 -12.73 -14.16 6.19
N GLY A 92 -12.34 -15.02 7.14
CA GLY A 92 -11.91 -16.39 6.88
C GLY A 92 -10.45 -16.54 6.43
N TYR A 93 -9.58 -15.56 6.71
CA TYR A 93 -8.14 -15.71 6.57
C TYR A 93 -7.60 -16.67 7.62
N LEU A 94 -7.05 -17.79 7.16
CA LEU A 94 -6.32 -18.72 8.01
C LEU A 94 -4.88 -18.23 8.14
N ARG A 95 -4.50 -17.89 9.38
CA ARG A 95 -3.14 -17.44 9.69
C ARG A 95 -2.13 -18.51 9.28
N GLN A 96 -1.25 -18.15 8.35
CA GLN A 96 -0.13 -19.02 7.99
C GLN A 96 1.09 -18.65 8.84
N ALA A 97 1.67 -19.65 9.52
CA ALA A 97 2.97 -19.48 10.13
C ALA A 97 4.01 -19.31 9.01
N LYS A 98 4.69 -18.17 8.98
CA LYS A 98 5.86 -17.97 8.13
C LYS A 98 7.09 -18.06 9.01
N SER A 99 7.98 -19.00 8.71
CA SER A 99 9.28 -19.11 9.34
C SER A 99 10.29 -18.20 8.64
N GLY A 100 11.20 -17.63 9.42
CA GLY A 100 12.34 -16.86 8.92
C GLY A 100 12.11 -15.35 8.86
N VAL A 101 13.22 -14.64 8.63
CA VAL A 101 13.25 -13.18 8.52
C VAL A 101 12.57 -12.73 7.23
N LYS A 102 11.69 -11.71 7.32
CA LYS A 102 11.06 -11.09 6.14
C LYS A 102 12.15 -10.59 5.19
N LYS A 103 12.21 -11.16 3.98
CA LYS A 103 12.98 -10.58 2.87
C LYS A 103 12.20 -9.41 2.29
N LEU A 104 12.86 -8.29 2.01
CA LEU A 104 12.26 -7.14 1.33
C LEU A 104 12.14 -7.44 -0.17
N HIS A 105 10.94 -7.30 -0.73
CA HIS A 105 10.61 -7.74 -2.09
C HIS A 105 10.08 -6.59 -2.94
N TRP A 106 9.15 -5.80 -2.41
CA TRP A 106 8.60 -4.62 -3.08
C TRP A 106 9.37 -3.38 -2.68
N HIS A 107 9.46 -2.36 -3.54
CA HIS A 107 10.13 -1.11 -3.18
C HIS A 107 9.57 -0.53 -1.87
N ILE A 108 8.25 -0.51 -1.71
CA ILE A 108 7.63 0.02 -0.50
C ILE A 108 8.06 -0.70 0.79
N ASP A 109 8.50 -1.96 0.70
CA ASP A 109 8.99 -2.70 1.87
C ASP A 109 10.19 -2.00 2.51
N TYR A 110 11.08 -1.39 1.72
CA TYR A 110 12.28 -0.73 2.23
C TYR A 110 11.95 0.50 3.07
N LEU A 111 10.88 1.22 2.71
CA LEU A 111 10.37 2.33 3.50
C LEU A 111 9.67 1.81 4.76
N LEU A 112 8.77 0.83 4.60
CA LEU A 112 7.97 0.30 5.72
C LEU A 112 8.80 -0.48 6.75
N ASP A 113 10.01 -0.92 6.39
CA ASP A 113 10.93 -1.56 7.34
C ASP A 113 11.54 -0.56 8.33
N LEU A 114 11.50 0.74 8.02
CA LEU A 114 12.03 1.78 8.88
C LEU A 114 11.13 2.02 10.09
N PRO A 115 11.69 2.25 11.29
CA PRO A 115 10.91 2.61 12.48
C PRO A 115 10.22 3.99 12.35
N GLU A 116 10.75 4.89 11.52
CA GLU A 116 10.20 6.23 11.29
C GLU A 116 8.96 6.23 10.40
N ALA A 117 8.74 5.16 9.62
CA ALA A 117 7.62 5.03 8.72
C ALA A 117 6.54 4.17 9.35
N GLU A 118 5.31 4.68 9.43
CA GLU A 118 4.18 3.98 10.04
C GLU A 118 2.97 3.97 9.11
N ILE A 119 2.39 2.79 8.85
CA ILE A 119 1.11 2.73 8.13
C ILE A 119 0.03 3.20 9.10
N VAL A 120 -0.67 4.28 8.75
CA VAL A 120 -1.70 4.90 9.60
C VAL A 120 -3.11 4.67 9.09
N HIS A 121 -3.28 4.32 7.82
CA HIS A 121 -4.58 3.98 7.24
C HIS A 121 -4.42 3.05 6.03
N VAL A 122 -5.40 2.17 5.78
CA VAL A 122 -5.43 1.35 4.56
C VAL A 122 -6.78 1.50 3.84
N VAL A 123 -6.72 1.85 2.56
CA VAL A 123 -7.89 1.76 1.67
C VAL A 123 -7.81 0.45 0.90
N MET A 124 -8.85 -0.36 0.94
CA MET A 124 -8.92 -1.68 0.30
C MET A 124 -10.02 -1.69 -0.76
N LEU A 125 -9.66 -2.03 -2.00
CA LEU A 125 -10.57 -2.23 -3.12
C LEU A 125 -10.64 -3.73 -3.35
N MET A 126 -11.55 -4.39 -2.64
CA MET A 126 -11.70 -5.83 -2.64
C MET A 126 -12.45 -6.28 -3.89
N GLY A 127 -11.73 -6.86 -4.86
CA GLY A 127 -12.30 -7.33 -6.11
C GLY A 127 -11.25 -7.91 -7.05
N PRO A 128 -11.67 -8.55 -8.15
CA PRO A 128 -10.76 -9.07 -9.17
C PRO A 128 -10.25 -7.99 -10.14
N LEU A 129 -10.80 -6.78 -10.08
CA LEU A 129 -10.52 -5.71 -11.02
C LEU A 129 -9.04 -5.27 -10.96
N LYS A 130 -8.41 -5.19 -12.13
CA LYS A 130 -7.01 -4.78 -12.28
C LYS A 130 -6.91 -3.25 -12.37
N VAL A 131 -7.21 -2.58 -11.26
CA VAL A 131 -7.30 -1.10 -11.21
C VAL A 131 -6.09 -0.42 -10.56
N GLU A 132 -4.96 -1.11 -10.36
CA GLU A 132 -3.74 -0.50 -9.77
C GLU A 132 -3.22 0.69 -10.57
N GLY A 133 -3.02 0.51 -11.89
CA GLY A 133 -2.58 1.58 -12.80
C GLY A 133 -3.59 2.74 -12.86
N PRO A 134 -4.87 2.47 -13.19
CA PRO A 134 -5.91 3.51 -13.19
C PRO A 134 -6.05 4.24 -11.85
N LEU A 135 -5.88 3.54 -10.72
CA LEU A 135 -5.89 4.16 -9.40
C LEU A 135 -4.67 5.06 -9.18
N ALA A 136 -3.48 4.63 -9.61
CA ALA A 136 -2.28 5.47 -9.54
C ALA A 136 -2.40 6.71 -10.44
N GLU A 137 -3.03 6.60 -11.61
CA GLU A 137 -3.33 7.73 -12.50
C GLU A 137 -4.34 8.69 -11.88
N LEU A 138 -5.43 8.16 -11.29
CA LEU A 138 -6.41 8.98 -10.54
C LEU A 138 -5.72 9.75 -9.42
N VAL A 139 -4.86 9.09 -8.63
CA VAL A 139 -4.08 9.73 -7.57
C VAL A 139 -3.17 10.81 -8.13
N ALA A 140 -2.42 10.53 -9.20
CA ALA A 140 -1.51 11.48 -9.82
C ALA A 140 -2.21 12.73 -10.36
N SER A 141 -3.50 12.62 -10.72
CA SER A 141 -4.32 13.76 -11.15
C SER A 141 -4.79 14.66 -9.99
N MET A 142 -4.65 14.21 -8.73
CA MET A 142 -5.08 14.99 -7.57
C MET A 142 -4.03 16.02 -7.16
N PRO A 143 -4.39 17.29 -6.94
CA PRO A 143 -3.45 18.32 -6.50
C PRO A 143 -2.88 18.06 -5.10
N GLU A 144 -3.51 17.19 -4.30
CA GLU A 144 -3.03 16.79 -2.98
C GLU A 144 -1.85 15.80 -3.03
N ALA A 145 -1.57 15.18 -4.17
CA ALA A 145 -0.56 14.13 -4.30
C ALA A 145 0.59 14.57 -5.22
N SER A 146 1.82 14.41 -4.75
CA SER A 146 3.03 14.66 -5.56
C SER A 146 3.88 13.41 -5.67
N ALA A 147 4.29 13.06 -6.88
CA ALA A 147 5.10 11.88 -7.16
C ALA A 147 6.46 11.98 -6.46
N VAL A 148 6.85 10.95 -5.70
CA VAL A 148 8.17 10.93 -5.03
C VAL A 148 9.30 10.74 -6.04
N ALA A 149 9.13 9.80 -6.96
CA ALA A 149 10.06 9.56 -8.06
C ALA A 149 9.32 8.83 -9.18
N ASP A 150 9.66 9.15 -10.42
CA ASP A 150 9.12 8.43 -11.58
C ASP A 150 9.50 6.94 -11.52
N ARG A 151 8.61 6.05 -11.96
CA ARG A 151 8.77 4.58 -11.97
C ARG A 151 8.87 3.92 -10.59
N LEU A 152 8.85 4.64 -9.48
CA LEU A 152 9.02 4.06 -8.15
C LEU A 152 7.81 3.18 -7.77
N GLY A 153 8.04 1.87 -7.80
CA GLY A 153 7.02 0.87 -7.45
C GLY A 153 6.07 0.52 -8.59
N ALA A 154 6.21 1.20 -9.73
CA ALA A 154 5.39 1.04 -10.93
C ALA A 154 6.14 0.29 -12.04
N GLN A 155 7.03 -0.66 -11.70
CA GLN A 155 7.92 -1.31 -12.68
C GLN A 155 7.18 -2.01 -13.81
N ASP A 156 6.00 -2.56 -13.53
CA ASP A 156 5.17 -3.26 -14.51
C ASP A 156 4.20 -2.32 -15.26
N ALA A 157 4.09 -1.05 -14.84
CA ALA A 157 3.26 -0.05 -15.51
C ALA A 157 3.99 0.58 -16.70
N ARG A 158 3.25 1.14 -17.67
CA ARG A 158 3.83 1.86 -18.81
C ARG A 158 4.49 3.19 -18.41
N SER A 159 4.01 3.82 -17.34
CA SER A 159 4.44 5.13 -16.86
C SER A 159 3.94 5.36 -15.43
N GLY A 160 4.48 6.39 -14.76
CA GLY A 160 3.98 6.84 -13.46
C GLY A 160 4.73 6.24 -12.27
N THR A 161 4.22 6.53 -11.07
CA THR A 161 4.76 6.07 -9.79
C THR A 161 3.64 5.51 -8.94
N HIS A 162 4.00 4.67 -7.96
CA HIS A 162 3.07 4.19 -6.97
C HIS A 162 3.28 4.83 -5.60
N LEU A 163 4.35 5.63 -5.40
CA LEU A 163 4.62 6.33 -4.15
C LEU A 163 4.49 7.84 -4.33
N PHE A 164 3.62 8.46 -3.53
CA PHE A 164 3.36 9.88 -3.56
C PHE A 164 3.48 10.48 -2.15
N ARG A 165 3.89 11.74 -2.06
CA ARG A 165 3.70 12.57 -0.86
C ARG A 165 2.29 13.18 -0.90
N ILE A 166 1.66 13.31 0.26
CA ILE A 166 0.37 13.95 0.43
C ILE A 166 0.51 15.15 1.37
N GLU A 167 -0.02 16.30 0.95
CA GLU A 167 -0.07 17.51 1.77
C GLU A 167 -1.23 17.48 2.79
N ASP A 168 -2.42 17.04 2.37
CA ASP A 168 -3.62 16.96 3.22
C ASP A 168 -4.32 15.59 3.07
N MET A 169 -4.14 14.75 4.10
CA MET A 169 -4.69 13.40 4.13
C MET A 169 -6.23 13.38 4.16
N SER A 170 -6.85 14.29 4.92
CA SER A 170 -8.30 14.33 5.08
C SER A 170 -8.97 14.72 3.76
N LYS A 171 -8.43 15.75 3.10
CA LYS A 171 -8.92 16.21 1.80
C LYS A 171 -8.67 15.17 0.71
N PHE A 172 -7.51 14.52 0.70
CA PHE A 172 -7.22 13.41 -0.19
C PHE A 172 -8.25 12.28 -0.03
N LEU A 173 -8.49 11.81 1.20
CA LEU A 173 -9.45 10.75 1.47
C LEU A 173 -10.87 11.14 1.05
N ALA A 174 -11.31 12.37 1.31
CA ALA A 174 -12.62 12.86 0.89
C ALA A 174 -12.79 12.82 -0.64
N LYS A 175 -11.76 13.26 -1.39
CA LYS A 175 -11.75 13.16 -2.85
C LYS A 175 -11.73 11.73 -3.34
N LEU A 176 -10.87 10.89 -2.75
CA LEU A 176 -10.78 9.49 -3.11
C LEU A 176 -12.13 8.79 -2.95
N ILE A 177 -12.80 8.96 -1.81
CA ILE A 177 -14.13 8.38 -1.55
C ILE A 177 -15.16 8.85 -2.59
N LYS A 178 -15.06 10.12 -3.03
CA LYS A 178 -15.95 10.68 -4.06
C LYS A 178 -15.71 10.10 -5.46
N TYR A 179 -14.45 9.96 -5.88
CA TYR A 179 -14.10 9.59 -7.26
C TYR A 179 -13.93 8.09 -7.48
N LEU A 180 -13.60 7.34 -6.42
CA LEU A 180 -13.30 5.93 -6.54
C LEU A 180 -14.49 5.08 -7.03
N PRO A 181 -15.75 5.32 -6.62
CA PRO A 181 -16.89 4.60 -7.17
C PRO A 181 -17.02 4.76 -8.70
N LEU A 182 -16.74 5.95 -9.23
CA LEU A 182 -16.80 6.23 -10.66
C LEU A 182 -15.75 5.41 -11.42
N LEU A 183 -14.52 5.41 -10.90
CA LEU A 183 -13.44 4.57 -11.45
C LEU A 183 -13.83 3.09 -11.42
N LEU A 184 -14.43 2.60 -10.33
CA LEU A 184 -14.83 1.19 -10.26
C LEU A 184 -15.93 0.84 -11.27
N CYS A 185 -16.88 1.74 -11.53
CA CYS A 185 -17.92 1.54 -12.55
C CYS A 185 -17.36 1.43 -13.97
N GLU A 186 -16.29 2.16 -14.31
CA GLU A 186 -15.66 2.10 -15.64
C GLU A 186 -14.98 0.76 -15.94
N TYR A 187 -14.66 -0.02 -14.91
CA TYR A 187 -13.94 -1.28 -15.02
C TYR A 187 -14.77 -2.49 -14.54
N SER A 188 -16.05 -2.30 -14.20
CA SER A 188 -16.97 -3.36 -13.76
C SER A 188 -17.64 -4.09 -14.92
#